data_AF-A0A7K1DQU7-F1
#
_entry.id   AF-A0A7K1DQU7-F1
#
_cell.length_a   1.000
_cell.length_b   1.000
_cell.length_c   1.000
_cell.angle_alpha   90.00
_cell.angle_beta   90.00
_cell.angle_gamma   90.00
#
_symmetry.space_group_name_H-M   'P 1'
#
loop_
_entity.id
_entity.type
_entity.pdbx_description
1 polymer ?
#
loop_
_entity_poly.entity_id
_entity_poly.type
_entity_poly.pdbx_seq_one_letter_code
_entity_poly.pdbx_strand_id
1 'polypeptide(L)'
;SEPNAGSDMASIRSKATRDGDEWVLNGQKIWASRAVWADWCFGIFRTDPTAERHRGLTFILCPLDLPGITVRPIAQLDGDTGFAEIFFDDVRVPVANTLGEENKGWAVAMATAGFERGVSLRSPARFTEAVKRLIHLWKTYGDPTDTALSDAVTDAWMQAEGYRLHTYQTVTGMLEGRTIGAEASLNKIFWSEMDVRIHEIALQILGPEAERMEGPSERWVDGFLFSLSGPIYAGTNEIQRNIIADRVLQLPKGI
;
A
#
# COMPACT_ATOMS: atom_id res chain seq x y z
N SER A 1 -0.72 2.29 -10.11
CA SER A 1 0.39 3.15 -10.59
C SER A 1 0.55 3.02 -12.09
N GLU A 2 1.46 3.76 -12.71
CA GLU A 2 1.91 3.58 -14.10
C GLU A 2 3.43 3.34 -14.14
N PRO A 3 3.99 2.75 -15.21
CA PRO A 3 5.43 2.48 -15.29
C PRO A 3 6.32 3.68 -14.99
N ASN A 4 5.89 4.86 -15.42
CA ASN A 4 6.62 6.12 -15.23
C ASN A 4 6.02 7.03 -14.14
N ALA A 5 4.99 6.58 -13.42
CA ALA A 5 4.30 7.37 -12.40
C ALA A 5 3.83 6.50 -11.23
N GLY A 6 4.69 6.41 -10.21
CA GLY A 6 4.41 5.79 -8.91
C GLY A 6 4.21 6.87 -7.83
N SER A 7 5.32 7.29 -7.20
CA SER A 7 5.30 8.36 -6.18
C SER A 7 4.78 9.70 -6.71
N ASP A 8 5.13 10.06 -7.95
CA ASP A 8 4.54 11.22 -8.64
C ASP A 8 3.23 10.83 -9.36
N MET A 9 2.25 10.41 -8.56
CA MET A 9 0.94 9.94 -9.06
C MET A 9 0.18 11.01 -9.86
N ALA A 10 0.53 12.29 -9.70
CA ALA A 10 -0.10 13.37 -10.45
C ALA A 10 0.35 13.43 -11.93
N SER A 11 1.44 12.74 -12.28
CA SER A 11 2.05 12.75 -13.62
C SER A 11 1.66 11.55 -14.48
N ILE A 12 0.58 10.85 -14.11
CA ILE A 12 0.02 9.76 -14.92
C ILE A 12 -0.41 10.23 -16.32
N ARG A 13 -0.34 9.30 -17.28
CA ARG A 13 -0.55 9.53 -18.71
C ARG A 13 -1.68 8.70 -19.32
N SER A 14 -2.17 7.65 -18.65
CA SER A 14 -3.35 6.93 -19.16
C SER A 14 -4.52 7.91 -19.28
N LYS A 15 -5.19 7.89 -20.42
CA LYS A 15 -6.18 8.89 -20.83
C LYS A 15 -7.57 8.28 -20.90
N ALA A 16 -8.57 9.13 -20.72
CA ALA A 16 -9.97 8.85 -20.99
C ALA A 16 -10.49 9.97 -21.89
N THR A 17 -10.86 9.65 -23.13
CA THR A 17 -11.41 10.63 -24.07
C THR A 17 -12.92 10.46 -24.16
N ARG A 18 -13.67 11.56 -24.12
CA ARG A 18 -15.13 11.52 -24.17
C ARG A 18 -15.61 11.24 -25.59
N ASP A 19 -16.52 10.28 -25.73
CA ASP A 19 -17.22 9.97 -26.99
C ASP A 19 -18.68 9.67 -26.67
N GLY A 20 -19.56 10.66 -26.88
CA GLY A 20 -20.97 10.57 -26.51
C GLY A 20 -21.18 10.41 -25.00
N ASP A 21 -21.77 9.29 -24.60
CA ASP A 21 -22.03 8.89 -23.21
C ASP A 21 -20.98 7.89 -22.67
N GLU A 22 -19.87 7.70 -23.39
CA GLU A 22 -18.77 6.80 -23.02
C GLU A 22 -17.43 7.51 -22.89
N TRP A 23 -16.55 6.90 -22.09
CA TRP A 23 -15.12 7.12 -22.05
C TRP A 23 -14.42 6.10 -22.94
N VAL A 24 -13.47 6.56 -23.77
CA VAL A 24 -12.51 5.70 -24.47
C VAL A 24 -11.19 5.74 -23.70
N LEU A 25 -10.88 4.66 -22.98
CA LEU A 25 -9.70 4.53 -22.14
C LEU A 25 -8.51 4.00 -22.94
N ASN A 26 -7.36 4.62 -22.73
CA ASN A 26 -6.11 4.22 -23.36
C ASN A 26 -4.93 4.39 -22.40
N GLY A 27 -4.04 3.40 -22.35
CA GLY A 27 -2.80 3.48 -21.57
C GLY A 27 -2.48 2.18 -20.83
N GLN A 28 -1.72 2.32 -19.75
CA GLN A 28 -1.20 1.20 -18.99
C GLN A 28 -1.15 1.52 -17.51
N LYS A 29 -1.65 0.59 -16.70
CA LYS A 29 -1.45 0.56 -15.25
C LYS A 29 -0.54 -0.60 -14.88
N ILE A 30 0.22 -0.45 -13.81
CA ILE A 30 1.16 -1.45 -13.29
C ILE A 30 1.10 -1.52 -11.77
N TRP A 31 1.54 -2.66 -11.24
CA TRP A 31 1.46 -3.04 -9.82
C TRP A 31 0.02 -3.12 -9.31
N ALA A 32 -0.92 -3.51 -10.19
CA ALA A 32 -2.31 -3.66 -9.82
C ALA A 32 -2.49 -4.95 -9.01
N SER A 33 -2.52 -4.80 -7.68
CA SER A 33 -2.70 -5.91 -6.75
C SER A 33 -3.97 -6.68 -7.07
N ARG A 34 -3.85 -8.00 -7.17
CA ARG A 34 -4.95 -8.94 -7.41
C ARG A 34 -5.74 -8.76 -8.71
N ALA A 35 -5.26 -7.93 -9.64
CA ALA A 35 -5.95 -7.71 -10.91
C ALA A 35 -6.12 -8.99 -11.74
N VAL A 36 -5.24 -9.99 -11.55
CA VAL A 36 -5.35 -11.32 -12.17
C VAL A 36 -6.65 -12.05 -11.79
N TRP A 37 -7.24 -11.73 -10.63
CA TRP A 37 -8.44 -12.38 -10.11
C TRP A 37 -9.61 -11.41 -9.90
N ALA A 38 -9.47 -10.16 -10.32
CA ALA A 38 -10.48 -9.14 -10.07
C ALA A 38 -11.49 -9.09 -11.22
N ASP A 39 -12.76 -8.87 -10.89
CA ASP A 39 -13.82 -8.62 -11.89
C ASP A 39 -13.80 -7.17 -12.39
N TRP A 40 -13.36 -6.24 -11.53
CA TRP A 40 -13.33 -4.81 -11.79
C TRP A 40 -11.99 -4.22 -11.36
N CYS A 41 -11.58 -3.18 -12.06
CA CYS A 41 -10.55 -2.27 -11.62
C CYS A 41 -11.10 -0.87 -11.46
N PHE A 42 -10.33 -0.02 -10.78
CA PHE A 42 -10.57 1.40 -10.75
C PHE A 42 -9.26 2.14 -10.94
N GLY A 43 -9.34 3.35 -11.45
CA GLY A 43 -8.15 4.15 -11.66
C GLY A 43 -8.45 5.60 -12.00
N ILE A 44 -7.41 6.41 -11.90
CA ILE A 44 -7.40 7.78 -12.39
C ILE A 44 -6.90 7.81 -13.83
N PHE A 45 -7.56 8.61 -14.66
CA PHE A 45 -7.24 8.82 -16.06
C PHE A 45 -7.23 10.32 -16.37
N ARG A 46 -6.35 10.73 -17.28
CA ARG A 46 -6.28 12.09 -17.84
C ARG A 46 -7.47 12.33 -18.75
N THR A 47 -8.37 13.22 -18.37
CA THR A 47 -9.55 13.62 -19.17
C THR A 47 -9.38 15.01 -19.78
N ASP A 48 -8.68 15.92 -19.11
CA ASP A 48 -8.26 17.20 -19.69
C ASP A 48 -6.77 17.13 -20.05
N PRO A 49 -6.41 17.07 -21.36
CA PRO A 49 -5.02 16.93 -21.80
C PRO A 49 -4.18 18.20 -21.61
N THR A 50 -4.81 19.34 -21.38
CA THR A 50 -4.14 20.63 -21.17
C THR A 50 -3.91 20.94 -19.69
N ALA A 51 -4.62 20.26 -18.80
CA ALA A 51 -4.47 20.45 -17.37
C ALA A 51 -3.15 19.88 -16.83
N GLU A 52 -2.56 20.64 -15.92
CA GLU A 52 -1.31 20.25 -15.28
C GLU A 52 -1.53 19.37 -14.04
N ARG A 53 -0.63 18.39 -13.86
CA ARG A 53 -0.52 17.55 -12.66
C ARG A 53 -1.87 16.92 -12.28
N HIS A 54 -2.32 17.12 -11.04
CA HIS A 54 -3.50 16.47 -10.50
C HIS A 54 -4.83 17.07 -10.99
N ARG A 55 -4.80 18.26 -11.60
CA ARG A 55 -5.98 18.86 -12.24
C ARG A 55 -6.24 18.10 -13.54
N GLY A 56 -7.49 17.88 -13.91
CA GLY A 56 -7.81 17.20 -15.17
C GLY A 56 -7.75 15.67 -15.12
N LEU A 57 -7.77 15.10 -13.90
CA LEU A 57 -7.83 13.66 -13.67
C LEU A 57 -9.25 13.26 -13.27
N THR A 58 -9.74 12.16 -13.81
CA THR A 58 -11.07 11.58 -13.51
C THR A 58 -10.90 10.17 -12.95
N PHE A 59 -11.69 9.82 -11.93
CA PHE A 59 -11.67 8.50 -11.30
C PHE A 59 -12.75 7.63 -11.94
N ILE A 60 -12.37 6.52 -12.55
CA ILE A 60 -13.24 5.69 -13.37
C ILE A 60 -13.20 4.24 -12.86
N LEU A 61 -14.38 3.64 -12.70
CA LEU A 61 -14.58 2.21 -12.42
C LEU A 61 -14.73 1.46 -13.74
N CYS A 62 -14.02 0.34 -13.91
CA CYS A 62 -13.94 -0.36 -15.19
C CYS A 62 -14.01 -1.89 -14.98
N PRO A 63 -15.03 -2.59 -15.52
CA PRO A 63 -15.02 -4.04 -15.59
C PRO A 63 -13.80 -4.52 -16.37
N LEU A 64 -13.12 -5.56 -15.88
CA LEU A 64 -11.87 -6.06 -16.47
C LEU A 64 -12.07 -7.02 -17.65
N ASP A 65 -13.31 -7.43 -17.90
CA ASP A 65 -13.71 -8.30 -19.02
C ASP A 65 -14.11 -7.52 -20.29
N LEU A 66 -14.02 -6.18 -20.27
CA LEU A 66 -14.33 -5.36 -21.43
C LEU A 66 -13.34 -5.58 -22.59
N PRO A 67 -13.82 -5.53 -23.86
CA PRO A 67 -12.94 -5.58 -25.03
C PRO A 67 -11.86 -4.49 -24.99
N GLY A 68 -10.63 -4.85 -25.39
CA GLY A 68 -9.48 -3.94 -25.40
C GLY A 68 -8.69 -3.92 -24.08
N ILE A 69 -9.16 -4.61 -23.03
CA ILE A 69 -8.40 -4.79 -21.79
C ILE A 69 -7.51 -6.03 -21.91
N THR A 70 -6.24 -5.88 -21.53
CA THR A 70 -5.33 -7.02 -21.30
C THR A 70 -4.78 -6.95 -19.89
N VAL A 71 -5.04 -7.98 -19.09
CA VAL A 71 -4.43 -8.16 -17.77
C VAL A 71 -3.24 -9.10 -17.91
N ARG A 72 -2.03 -8.60 -17.64
CA ARG A 72 -0.78 -9.36 -17.72
C ARG A 72 -0.21 -9.60 -16.32
N PRO A 73 -0.23 -10.84 -15.80
CA PRO A 73 0.32 -11.15 -14.48
C PRO A 73 1.80 -10.78 -14.37
N ILE A 74 2.21 -10.28 -13.21
CA ILE A 74 3.60 -10.08 -12.82
C ILE A 74 3.91 -11.07 -11.69
N ALA A 75 4.88 -11.96 -11.93
CA ALA A 75 5.40 -12.84 -10.90
C ALA A 75 6.19 -12.04 -9.86
N GLN A 76 5.93 -12.32 -8.59
CA GLN A 76 6.70 -11.83 -7.46
C GLN A 76 8.00 -12.64 -7.31
N LEU A 77 8.83 -12.28 -6.32
CA LEU A 77 10.10 -12.96 -6.07
C LEU A 77 9.93 -14.43 -5.66
N ASP A 78 8.81 -14.75 -5.00
CA ASP A 78 8.36 -16.10 -4.64
C ASP A 78 7.74 -16.87 -5.83
N GLY A 79 7.57 -16.21 -6.99
CA GLY A 79 6.98 -16.79 -8.20
C GLY A 79 5.45 -16.62 -8.31
N ASP A 80 4.77 -16.22 -7.24
CA ASP A 80 3.32 -16.05 -7.23
C ASP A 80 2.89 -14.80 -8.00
N THR A 81 1.73 -14.88 -8.67
CA THR A 81 1.22 -13.78 -9.51
C THR A 81 0.27 -12.85 -8.75
N GLY A 82 0.73 -12.23 -7.66
CA GLY A 82 -0.10 -11.33 -6.84
C GLY A 82 -0.44 -9.99 -7.47
N PHE A 83 0.22 -9.61 -8.58
CA PHE A 83 0.05 -8.33 -9.27
C PHE A 83 -0.14 -8.51 -10.76
N ALA A 84 -0.64 -7.48 -11.42
CA ALA A 84 -0.66 -7.42 -12.88
C ALA A 84 -0.33 -6.02 -13.42
N GLU A 85 0.03 -6.00 -14.70
CA GLU A 85 -0.18 -4.87 -15.57
C GLU A 85 -1.60 -4.94 -16.17
N ILE A 86 -2.20 -3.79 -16.39
CA ILE A 86 -3.48 -3.67 -17.08
C ILE A 86 -3.28 -2.70 -18.25
N PHE A 87 -3.47 -3.20 -19.47
CA PHE A 87 -3.43 -2.42 -20.70
C PHE A 87 -4.84 -2.07 -21.12
N PHE A 88 -5.02 -0.84 -21.58
CA PHE A 88 -6.28 -0.33 -22.13
C PHE A 88 -5.99 0.12 -23.56
N ASP A 89 -6.64 -0.53 -24.53
CA ASP A 89 -6.60 -0.20 -25.96
C ASP A 89 -8.02 0.09 -26.46
N ASP A 90 -8.33 1.38 -26.63
CA ASP A 90 -9.65 1.88 -27.03
C ASP A 90 -10.85 1.28 -26.25
N VAL A 91 -10.66 1.05 -24.95
CA VAL A 91 -11.66 0.43 -24.06
C VAL A 91 -12.82 1.39 -23.82
N ARG A 92 -14.04 0.98 -24.13
CA ARG A 92 -15.24 1.82 -23.96
C ARG A 92 -15.92 1.55 -22.62
N VAL A 93 -16.10 2.60 -21.82
CA VAL A 93 -16.70 2.53 -20.48
C VAL A 93 -17.77 3.61 -20.35
N PRO A 94 -18.99 3.33 -19.85
CA PRO A 94 -20.00 4.36 -19.65
C PRO A 94 -19.50 5.50 -18.77
N VAL A 95 -19.84 6.76 -19.12
CA VAL A 95 -19.52 7.93 -18.29
C VAL A 95 -20.12 7.81 -16.89
N ALA A 96 -21.24 7.08 -16.74
CA ALA A 96 -21.87 6.76 -15.46
C ALA A 96 -20.96 5.99 -14.48
N ASN A 97 -19.90 5.34 -14.95
CA ASN A 97 -18.91 4.67 -14.10
C ASN A 97 -17.88 5.64 -13.49
N THR A 98 -18.04 6.94 -13.71
CA THR A 98 -17.22 7.98 -13.08
C THR A 98 -17.59 8.09 -11.61
N LEU A 99 -16.59 7.95 -10.73
CA LEU A 99 -16.75 8.20 -9.31
C LEU A 99 -16.34 9.64 -9.00
N GLY A 100 -17.30 10.45 -8.54
CA GLY A 100 -17.13 11.89 -8.41
C GLY A 100 -17.40 12.63 -9.72
N GLU A 101 -16.86 13.83 -9.86
CA GLU A 101 -17.01 14.65 -11.07
C GLU A 101 -15.83 14.50 -12.03
N GLU A 102 -16.07 14.74 -13.32
CA GLU A 102 -15.03 14.84 -14.34
C GLU A 102 -13.98 15.88 -13.93
N ASN A 103 -12.70 15.55 -14.13
CA ASN A 103 -11.53 16.36 -13.75
C ASN A 103 -11.36 16.56 -12.22
N LYS A 104 -12.19 15.92 -11.38
CA LYS A 104 -12.13 15.95 -9.90
C LYS A 104 -11.72 14.62 -9.26
N GLY A 105 -11.24 13.67 -10.05
CA GLY A 105 -10.84 12.33 -9.59
C GLY A 105 -9.68 12.30 -8.60
N TRP A 106 -8.86 13.35 -8.53
CA TRP A 106 -7.77 13.43 -7.54
C TRP A 106 -8.28 13.42 -6.09
N ALA A 107 -9.38 14.12 -5.81
CA ALA A 107 -9.95 14.15 -4.45
C ALA A 107 -10.42 12.75 -4.02
N VAL A 108 -11.03 11.99 -4.94
CA VAL A 108 -11.47 10.60 -4.73
C VAL A 108 -10.27 9.68 -4.48
N ALA A 109 -9.21 9.81 -5.27
CA ALA A 109 -7.98 9.04 -5.08
C ALA A 109 -7.31 9.35 -3.73
N MET A 110 -7.27 10.63 -3.32
CA MET A 110 -6.72 11.03 -2.02
C MET A 110 -7.57 10.54 -0.85
N ALA A 111 -8.90 10.54 -0.97
CA ALA A 111 -9.78 9.96 0.04
C ALA A 111 -9.50 8.46 0.21
N THR A 112 -9.41 7.71 -0.90
CA THR A 112 -9.08 6.27 -0.90
C THR A 112 -7.73 6.02 -0.23
N ALA A 113 -6.69 6.76 -0.64
CA ALA A 113 -5.35 6.63 -0.06
C ALA A 113 -5.29 7.03 1.43
N GLY A 114 -6.14 7.97 1.87
CA GLY A 114 -6.27 8.34 3.29
C GLY A 114 -6.77 7.17 4.14
N PHE A 115 -7.79 6.44 3.67
CA PHE A 115 -8.29 5.24 4.36
C PHE A 115 -7.24 4.12 4.41
N GLU A 116 -6.47 3.93 3.33
CA GLU A 116 -5.39 2.94 3.27
C GLU A 116 -4.24 3.26 4.25
N ARG A 117 -3.94 4.54 4.51
CA ARG A 117 -2.88 4.94 5.46
C ARG A 117 -3.35 5.01 6.91
N GLY A 118 -4.66 5.17 7.11
CA GLY A 118 -5.31 5.15 8.40
C GLY A 118 -5.45 3.72 8.95
N VAL A 119 -6.68 3.35 9.32
CA VAL A 119 -6.95 2.14 10.09
C VAL A 119 -7.30 0.91 9.25
N SER A 120 -7.47 1.06 7.92
CA SER A 120 -8.10 0.01 7.09
C SER A 120 -7.13 -1.00 6.45
N LEU A 121 -5.92 -0.58 6.04
CA LEU A 121 -5.05 -1.45 5.22
C LEU A 121 -4.31 -2.51 6.03
N ARG A 122 -3.95 -2.19 7.27
CA ARG A 122 -3.11 -3.03 8.14
C ARG A 122 -3.71 -3.11 9.53
N SER A 123 -4.62 -4.08 9.69
CA SER A 123 -5.22 -4.37 11.00
C SER A 123 -4.15 -4.64 12.06
N PRO A 124 -4.31 -4.14 13.31
CA PRO A 124 -3.35 -4.38 14.38
C PRO A 124 -3.15 -5.86 14.69
N ALA A 125 -4.18 -6.70 14.44
CA ALA A 125 -4.09 -8.15 14.61
C ALA A 125 -2.99 -8.78 13.74
N ARG A 126 -2.69 -8.21 12.56
CA ARG A 126 -1.60 -8.68 11.70
C ARG A 126 -0.28 -8.72 12.48
N PHE A 127 0.02 -7.62 13.19
CA PHE A 127 1.30 -7.44 13.88
C PHE A 127 1.29 -8.12 15.25
N THR A 128 0.20 -8.05 16.00
CA THR A 128 0.12 -8.75 17.29
C THR A 128 0.21 -10.27 17.14
N GLU A 129 -0.37 -10.84 16.08
CA GLU A 129 -0.19 -12.26 15.78
C GLU A 129 1.21 -12.59 15.25
N ALA A 130 1.84 -11.67 14.51
CA ALA A 130 3.23 -11.84 14.08
C ALA A 130 4.19 -11.85 15.27
N VAL A 131 4.09 -10.91 16.21
CA VAL A 131 4.96 -10.91 17.40
C VAL A 131 4.67 -12.07 18.34
N LYS A 132 3.42 -12.58 18.43
CA LYS A 132 3.14 -13.83 19.17
C LYS A 132 3.91 -15.01 18.57
N ARG A 133 3.95 -15.13 17.24
CA ARG A 133 4.77 -16.14 16.56
C ARG A 133 6.26 -15.89 16.77
N LEU A 134 6.70 -14.63 16.76
CA LEU A 134 8.10 -14.27 17.02
C LEU A 134 8.54 -14.68 18.43
N ILE A 135 7.70 -14.42 19.44
CA ILE A 135 7.95 -14.84 20.83
C ILE A 135 8.01 -16.37 20.93
N HIS A 136 7.12 -17.08 20.23
CA HIS A 136 7.18 -18.55 20.19
C HIS A 136 8.47 -19.05 19.52
N LEU A 137 8.90 -18.41 18.43
CA LEU A 137 10.15 -18.71 17.74
C LEU A 137 11.35 -18.50 18.67
N TRP A 138 11.42 -17.35 19.34
CA TRP A 138 12.46 -17.04 20.35
C TRP A 138 12.52 -18.10 21.45
N LYS A 139 11.38 -18.50 22.01
CA LYS A 139 11.31 -19.53 23.05
C LYS A 139 11.76 -20.92 22.58
N THR A 140 11.71 -21.18 21.27
CA THR A 140 12.00 -22.49 20.70
C THR A 140 13.43 -22.58 20.19
N TYR A 141 13.94 -21.51 19.57
CA TYR A 141 15.22 -21.51 18.85
C TYR A 141 16.21 -20.44 19.33
N GLY A 142 15.75 -19.45 20.11
CA GLY A 142 16.61 -18.36 20.59
C GLY A 142 17.64 -18.81 21.60
N ASP A 143 18.82 -18.21 21.56
CA ASP A 143 19.84 -18.35 22.59
C ASP A 143 19.48 -17.45 23.79
N PRO A 144 19.13 -18.00 24.97
CA PRO A 144 18.75 -17.20 26.13
C PRO A 144 19.88 -16.30 26.66
N THR A 145 21.12 -16.51 26.23
CA THR A 145 22.26 -15.66 26.57
C THR A 145 22.43 -14.45 25.64
N ASP A 146 21.75 -14.44 24.48
CA ASP A 146 21.70 -13.29 23.58
C ASP A 146 20.67 -12.26 24.07
N THR A 147 21.12 -11.41 24.99
CA THR A 147 20.28 -10.36 25.57
C THR A 147 19.86 -9.33 24.52
N ALA A 148 20.67 -9.08 23.49
CA ALA A 148 20.35 -8.10 22.46
C ALA A 148 19.17 -8.56 21.59
N LEU A 149 19.14 -9.84 21.21
CA LEU A 149 18.04 -10.41 20.44
C LEU A 149 16.78 -10.60 21.29
N SER A 150 16.95 -10.95 22.58
CA SER A 150 15.85 -10.94 23.55
C SER A 150 15.19 -9.56 23.69
N ASP A 151 16.00 -8.51 23.80
CA ASP A 151 15.53 -7.12 23.88
C ASP A 151 14.82 -6.73 22.58
N ALA A 152 15.37 -7.10 21.42
CA ALA A 152 14.74 -6.82 20.12
C ALA A 152 13.36 -7.49 19.97
N VAL A 153 13.18 -8.73 20.44
CA VAL A 153 11.87 -9.40 20.48
C VAL A 153 10.90 -8.67 21.40
N THR A 154 11.38 -8.19 22.54
CA THR A 154 10.58 -7.42 23.50
C THR A 154 10.15 -6.08 22.90
N ASP A 155 11.06 -5.37 22.23
CA ASP A 155 10.79 -4.12 21.52
C ASP A 155 9.74 -4.32 20.42
N ALA A 156 9.87 -5.38 19.62
CA ALA A 156 8.89 -5.70 18.58
C ALA A 156 7.49 -5.92 19.18
N TRP A 157 7.40 -6.64 20.29
CA TRP A 157 6.13 -6.83 21.01
C TRP A 157 5.55 -5.50 21.52
N MET A 158 6.38 -4.64 22.15
CA MET A 158 5.95 -3.32 22.62
C MET A 158 5.45 -2.44 21.47
N GLN A 159 6.13 -2.46 20.32
CA GLN A 159 5.72 -1.70 19.13
C GLN A 159 4.36 -2.18 18.59
N ALA A 160 4.14 -3.50 18.50
CA ALA A 160 2.88 -4.05 18.03
C ALA A 160 1.71 -3.72 18.97
N GLU A 161 1.94 -3.73 20.28
CA GLU A 161 0.95 -3.31 21.28
C GLU A 161 0.68 -1.80 21.22
N GLY A 162 1.73 -0.99 21.06
CA GLY A 162 1.61 0.45 20.83
C GLY A 162 0.78 0.77 19.58
N TYR A 163 1.03 0.06 18.48
CA TYR A 163 0.26 0.18 17.24
C TYR A 163 -1.22 -0.19 17.43
N ARG A 164 -1.49 -1.27 18.18
CA ARG A 164 -2.86 -1.70 18.50
C ARG A 164 -3.60 -0.64 19.30
N LEU A 165 -2.98 -0.10 20.34
CA LEU A 165 -3.57 0.96 21.17
C LEU A 165 -3.78 2.26 20.39
N HIS A 166 -2.80 2.66 19.57
CA HIS A 166 -2.93 3.81 18.67
C HIS A 166 -4.11 3.62 17.70
N THR A 167 -4.26 2.43 17.12
CA THR A 167 -5.39 2.11 16.24
C THR A 167 -6.73 2.28 16.97
N TYR A 168 -6.84 1.76 18.20
CA TYR A 168 -8.07 1.91 18.99
C TYR A 168 -8.37 3.37 19.32
N GLN A 169 -7.36 4.16 19.70
CA GLN A 169 -7.52 5.60 19.92
C GLN A 169 -8.02 6.32 18.67
N THR A 170 -7.47 5.99 17.50
CA THR A 170 -7.88 6.59 16.22
C THR A 170 -9.33 6.22 15.87
N VAL A 171 -9.71 4.93 15.98
CA VAL A 171 -11.08 4.48 15.71
C VAL A 171 -12.08 5.12 16.67
N THR A 172 -11.79 5.15 17.97
CA THR A 172 -12.63 5.85 18.96
C THR A 172 -12.81 7.31 18.58
N GLY A 173 -11.73 7.99 18.18
CA GLY A 173 -11.80 9.37 17.71
C GLY A 173 -12.69 9.57 16.50
N MET A 174 -12.67 8.65 15.53
CA MET A 174 -13.56 8.70 14.37
C MET A 174 -15.02 8.54 14.76
N LEU A 175 -15.34 7.65 15.71
CA LEU A 175 -16.69 7.50 16.24
C LEU A 175 -17.18 8.78 16.96
N GLU A 176 -16.25 9.55 17.53
CA GLU A 176 -16.51 10.87 18.13
C GLU A 176 -16.53 12.02 17.09
N GLY A 177 -16.40 11.71 15.79
CA GLY A 177 -16.47 12.68 14.69
C GLY A 177 -15.13 13.31 14.28
N ARG A 178 -13.99 12.86 14.82
CA ARG A 178 -12.67 13.26 14.30
C ARG A 178 -12.42 12.66 12.93
N THR A 179 -11.84 13.45 12.03
CA THR A 179 -11.43 12.98 10.71
C THR A 179 -9.96 12.57 10.71
N ILE A 180 -9.62 11.60 9.86
CA ILE A 180 -8.22 11.21 9.64
C ILE A 180 -7.57 12.26 8.74
N GLY A 181 -6.51 12.89 9.23
CA GLY A 181 -5.72 13.88 8.52
C GLY A 181 -4.35 13.36 8.07
N ALA A 182 -3.42 14.31 7.89
CA ALA A 182 -2.05 14.03 7.44
C ALA A 182 -1.25 13.19 8.45
N GLU A 183 -1.65 13.17 9.73
CA GLU A 183 -1.05 12.38 10.79
C GLU A 183 -1.10 10.87 10.54
N ALA A 184 -2.01 10.38 9.70
CA ALA A 184 -2.01 8.98 9.25
C ALA A 184 -0.71 8.56 8.55
N SER A 185 0.08 9.52 8.05
CA SER A 185 1.40 9.28 7.47
C SER A 185 2.38 8.71 8.51
N LEU A 186 2.25 9.11 9.79
CA LEU A 186 3.05 8.56 10.91
C LEU A 186 2.75 7.07 11.08
N ASN A 187 1.46 6.74 11.10
CA ASN A 187 0.96 5.37 11.22
C ASN A 187 1.51 4.49 10.10
N LYS A 188 1.50 4.98 8.85
CA LYS A 188 2.06 4.26 7.69
C LYS A 188 3.53 3.91 7.89
N ILE A 189 4.36 4.91 8.19
CA ILE A 189 5.80 4.69 8.40
C ILE A 189 6.00 3.66 9.51
N PHE A 190 5.35 3.86 10.65
CA PHE A 190 5.48 3.00 11.82
C PHE A 190 5.21 1.54 11.50
N TRP A 191 4.04 1.22 10.93
CA TRP A 191 3.70 -0.18 10.68
C TRP A 191 4.58 -0.80 9.60
N SER A 192 4.99 -0.02 8.60
CA SER A 192 5.81 -0.54 7.49
C SER A 192 7.23 -0.91 7.94
N GLU A 193 7.82 -0.12 8.82
CA GLU A 193 9.15 -0.38 9.39
C GLU A 193 9.08 -1.48 10.45
N MET A 194 8.03 -1.49 11.27
CA MET A 194 7.77 -2.56 12.23
C MET A 194 7.60 -3.92 11.55
N ASP A 195 6.87 -4.01 10.42
CA ASP A 195 6.69 -5.27 9.70
C ASP A 195 8.04 -5.85 9.25
N VAL A 196 8.90 -5.02 8.63
CA VAL A 196 10.25 -5.44 8.23
C VAL A 196 11.05 -5.88 9.45
N ARG A 197 11.06 -5.08 10.52
CA ARG A 197 11.85 -5.36 11.72
C ARG A 197 11.46 -6.66 12.40
N ILE A 198 10.16 -6.96 12.51
CA ILE A 198 9.66 -8.23 13.07
C ILE A 198 10.24 -9.42 12.31
N HIS A 199 10.27 -9.35 10.98
CA HIS A 199 10.76 -10.44 10.15
C HIS A 199 12.30 -10.52 10.17
N GLU A 200 13.02 -9.40 10.19
CA GLU A 200 14.48 -9.40 10.37
C GLU A 200 14.91 -10.07 11.67
N ILE A 201 14.20 -9.80 12.78
CA ILE A 201 14.48 -10.43 14.07
C ILE A 201 14.23 -11.94 13.97
N ALA A 202 13.14 -12.37 13.33
CA ALA A 202 12.86 -13.78 13.13
C ALA A 202 13.97 -14.48 12.32
N LEU A 203 14.47 -13.85 11.27
CA LEU A 203 15.57 -14.39 10.46
C LEU A 203 16.89 -14.45 11.24
N GLN A 204 17.15 -13.47 12.12
CA GLN A 204 18.31 -13.52 13.02
C GLN A 204 18.22 -14.67 14.02
N ILE A 205 17.03 -14.96 14.57
CA ILE A 205 16.80 -16.10 15.46
C ILE A 205 17.03 -17.43 14.73
N LEU A 206 16.58 -17.55 13.49
CA LEU A 206 16.73 -18.76 12.68
C LEU A 206 18.16 -18.96 12.18
N GLY A 207 18.91 -17.87 11.97
CA GLY A 207 20.26 -17.92 11.44
C GLY A 207 20.33 -18.71 10.12
N PRO A 208 21.31 -19.61 9.94
CA PRO A 208 21.45 -20.41 8.72
C PRO A 208 20.25 -21.29 8.35
N GLU A 209 19.40 -21.68 9.33
CA GLU A 209 18.21 -22.50 9.04
C GLU A 209 17.13 -21.74 8.25
N ALA A 210 17.21 -20.40 8.20
CA ALA A 210 16.33 -19.58 7.37
C ALA A 210 16.45 -19.94 5.87
N GLU A 211 17.68 -20.22 5.40
CA GLU A 211 18.00 -20.52 4.00
C GLU A 211 17.34 -21.81 3.49
N ARG A 212 16.90 -22.68 4.39
CA ARG A 212 16.26 -23.94 4.02
C ARG A 212 14.84 -23.74 3.51
N MET A 213 14.17 -22.66 3.93
CA MET A 213 12.76 -22.40 3.63
C MET A 213 11.86 -23.63 3.90
N GLU A 214 12.05 -24.29 5.05
CA GLU A 214 11.31 -25.48 5.47
C GLU A 214 10.67 -25.24 6.86
N GLY A 215 9.42 -25.65 7.02
CA GLY A 215 8.73 -25.55 8.32
C GLY A 215 8.57 -24.09 8.78
N PRO A 216 9.02 -23.70 9.99
CA PRO A 216 8.89 -22.32 10.45
C PRO A 216 9.63 -21.28 9.58
N SER A 217 10.75 -21.65 8.91
CA SER A 217 11.55 -20.68 8.16
C SER A 217 10.87 -20.21 6.88
N GLU A 218 10.16 -21.09 6.17
CA GLU A 218 9.38 -20.76 4.96
C GLU A 218 8.51 -19.52 5.18
N ARG A 219 7.64 -19.57 6.20
CA ARG A 219 6.73 -18.46 6.52
C ARG A 219 7.46 -17.17 6.87
N TRP A 220 8.59 -17.24 7.57
CA TRP A 220 9.33 -16.04 7.99
C TRP A 220 10.08 -15.41 6.83
N VAL A 221 10.63 -16.22 5.92
CA VAL A 221 11.26 -15.74 4.68
C VAL A 221 10.21 -15.14 3.76
N ASP A 222 9.09 -15.81 3.50
CA ASP A 222 8.02 -15.27 2.67
C ASP A 222 7.45 -13.96 3.24
N GLY A 223 7.23 -13.94 4.56
CA GLY A 223 6.81 -12.75 5.28
C GLY A 223 7.82 -11.61 5.18
N PHE A 224 9.12 -11.91 5.26
CA PHE A 224 10.18 -10.93 5.07
C PHE A 224 10.15 -10.36 3.65
N LEU A 225 10.14 -11.21 2.62
CA LEU A 225 10.08 -10.80 1.21
C LEU A 225 8.87 -9.89 0.94
N PHE A 226 7.71 -10.24 1.48
CA PHE A 226 6.52 -9.40 1.40
C PHE A 226 6.70 -8.06 2.14
N SER A 227 7.25 -8.09 3.36
CA SER A 227 7.40 -6.91 4.22
C SER A 227 8.24 -5.80 3.58
N LEU A 228 9.22 -6.15 2.75
CA LEU A 228 10.08 -5.21 2.01
C LEU A 228 9.30 -4.27 1.09
N SER A 229 8.11 -4.69 0.63
CA SER A 229 7.23 -3.83 -0.18
C SER A 229 6.49 -2.76 0.64
N GLY A 230 6.34 -2.97 1.96
CA GLY A 230 5.60 -2.10 2.88
C GLY A 230 6.07 -0.64 2.88
N PRO A 231 7.38 -0.38 3.03
CA PRO A 231 7.94 0.97 2.95
C PRO A 231 7.71 1.67 1.60
N ILE A 232 7.39 0.93 0.53
CA ILE A 232 7.27 1.44 -0.85
C ILE A 232 5.81 1.72 -1.25
N TYR A 233 4.91 0.74 -1.11
CA TYR A 233 3.53 0.89 -1.57
C TYR A 233 2.69 1.80 -0.67
N ALA A 234 1.50 2.19 -1.13
CA ALA A 234 0.58 3.14 -0.48
C ALA A 234 1.21 4.54 -0.22
N GLY A 235 2.26 4.86 -0.99
CA GLY A 235 3.09 6.05 -0.87
C GLY A 235 4.34 5.76 -0.04
N THR A 236 5.52 5.98 -0.64
CA THR A 236 6.80 5.61 -0.01
C THR A 236 7.01 6.33 1.32
N ASN A 237 7.80 5.74 2.21
CA ASN A 237 8.08 6.35 3.52
C ASN A 237 8.72 7.73 3.39
N GLU A 238 9.49 8.00 2.33
CA GLU A 238 10.07 9.32 2.04
C GLU A 238 8.98 10.34 1.72
N ILE A 239 7.99 9.97 0.91
CA ILE A 239 6.82 10.83 0.64
C ILE A 239 6.01 11.06 1.92
N GLN A 240 5.83 10.04 2.75
CA GLN A 240 5.16 10.20 4.05
C GLN A 240 5.92 11.15 4.97
N ARG A 241 7.26 11.07 5.02
CA ARG A 241 8.10 12.00 5.79
C ARG A 241 7.95 13.44 5.31
N ASN A 242 7.89 13.66 3.99
CA ASN A 242 7.60 14.98 3.43
C ASN A 242 6.21 15.49 3.84
N ILE A 243 5.19 14.62 3.82
CA ILE A 243 3.83 14.98 4.26
C ILE A 243 3.83 15.36 5.75
N ILE A 244 4.54 14.63 6.60
CA ILE A 244 4.67 14.95 8.04
C ILE A 244 5.35 16.30 8.22
N ALA A 245 6.50 16.51 7.56
CA ALA A 245 7.22 17.77 7.61
C ALA A 245 6.35 18.96 7.19
N ASP A 246 5.66 18.84 6.05
CA ASP A 246 4.88 19.95 5.48
C ASP A 246 3.55 20.19 6.17
N ARG A 247 2.79 19.13 6.50
CA ARG A 247 1.38 19.25 6.91
C ARG A 247 1.15 19.05 8.40
N VAL A 248 2.02 18.32 9.08
CA VAL A 248 1.91 18.08 10.53
C VAL A 248 2.79 19.05 11.28
N LEU A 249 4.08 19.11 10.92
CA LEU A 249 5.07 19.96 11.58
C LEU A 249 5.14 21.37 10.99
N GLN A 250 4.60 21.60 9.79
CA GLN A 250 4.63 22.88 9.07
C GLN A 250 6.04 23.47 8.95
N LEU A 251 7.02 22.61 8.66
CA LEU A 251 8.41 23.02 8.50
C LEU A 251 8.56 23.97 7.30
N PRO A 252 9.53 24.89 7.33
CA PRO A 252 9.84 25.75 6.18
C PRO A 252 10.18 24.89 4.96
N LYS A 253 9.63 25.23 3.80
CA LYS A 253 10.04 24.62 2.54
C LYS A 253 11.43 25.12 2.16
N GLY A 254 12.30 24.22 1.70
CA GLY A 254 13.62 24.57 1.20
C GLY A 254 13.53 25.66 0.13
N ILE A 255 14.50 26.58 0.15
CA ILE A 255 14.66 27.69 -0.80
C ILE A 255 14.96 27.13 -2.18
#